data_AF-A0A9X4IJ16-F1
#
_entry.id   AF-A0A9X4IJ16-F1
#
_cell.length_a   1.000
_cell.length_b   1.000
_cell.length_c   1.000
_cell.angle_alpha   90.00
_cell.angle_beta   90.00
_cell.angle_gamma   90.00
#
_symmetry.space_group_name_H-M   'P 1'
#
loop_
_entity.id
_entity.type
_entity.pdbx_description
1 polymer ?
#
loop_
_entity_poly.entity_id
_entity_poly.type
_entity_poly.pdbx_seq_one_letter_code
_entity_poly.pdbx_strand_id
1 'polypeptide(L)'
;MPGRFLSMSFLAAALLVSACSSDDLTNSPNYELGYSDGCGTATTRKPGDPGTIHRNEALYHEDEGYAAGWRAGYGACGQSGGPVQQNWSMPGNGGAMIQGPH
;
A
#
# COMPACT_ATOMS: atom_id res chain seq x y z
N MET A 1 10.72 -29.02 -44.46
CA MET A 1 10.08 -29.17 -43.13
C MET A 1 9.95 -27.80 -42.46
N PRO A 2 8.95 -26.94 -42.80
CA PRO A 2 8.80 -25.62 -42.22
C PRO A 2 7.78 -25.65 -41.07
N GLY A 3 8.12 -26.28 -39.95
CA GLY A 3 7.16 -26.52 -38.85
C GLY A 3 7.58 -26.04 -37.47
N ARG A 4 8.80 -25.49 -37.31
CA ARG A 4 9.38 -25.24 -35.98
C ARG A 4 9.39 -23.77 -35.54
N PHE A 5 9.18 -22.83 -36.47
CA PHE A 5 9.21 -21.39 -36.16
C PHE A 5 7.86 -20.81 -35.76
N LEU A 6 6.74 -21.47 -36.09
CA LEU A 6 5.38 -20.98 -35.78
C LEU A 6 4.98 -21.20 -34.31
N SER A 7 5.63 -22.12 -33.61
CA SER A 7 5.28 -22.49 -32.23
C SER A 7 5.81 -21.51 -31.18
N MET A 8 6.96 -20.86 -31.46
CA MET A 8 7.62 -20.00 -30.48
C MET A 8 7.00 -18.59 -30.38
N SER A 9 6.38 -18.09 -31.45
CA SER A 9 5.65 -16.82 -31.43
C SER A 9 4.34 -16.87 -30.65
N PHE A 10 3.71 -18.05 -30.52
CA PHE A 10 2.45 -18.19 -29.80
C PHE A 10 2.62 -18.12 -28.28
N LEU A 11 3.75 -18.57 -27.73
CA LEU A 11 4.01 -18.48 -26.28
C LEU A 11 4.32 -17.05 -25.81
N ALA A 12 4.93 -16.22 -26.65
CA ALA A 12 5.26 -14.83 -26.29
C ALA A 12 4.02 -13.92 -26.21
N ALA A 13 2.98 -14.21 -27.00
CA ALA A 13 1.75 -13.41 -27.02
C ALA A 13 0.88 -13.60 -25.75
N ALA A 14 0.97 -14.76 -25.08
CA ALA A 14 0.17 -15.06 -23.90
C ALA A 14 0.67 -14.36 -22.61
N LEU A 15 1.93 -13.92 -22.57
CA LEU A 15 2.54 -13.27 -21.40
C LEU A 15 2.28 -11.76 -21.31
N LEU A 16 1.74 -11.13 -22.36
CA LEU A 16 1.50 -9.68 -22.42
C LEU A 16 0.11 -9.24 -21.92
N VAL A 17 -0.79 -10.17 -21.59
CA VAL A 17 -2.18 -9.86 -21.19
C VAL A 17 -2.31 -9.59 -19.68
N SER A 18 -1.26 -9.78 -18.88
CA SER A 18 -1.29 -9.47 -17.44
C SER A 18 -1.06 -7.98 -17.12
N ALA A 19 -1.30 -7.07 -18.08
CA ALA A 19 -1.16 -5.64 -17.89
C ALA A 19 -2.40 -5.07 -17.17
N CYS A 20 -2.29 -4.97 -15.84
CA CYS A 20 -2.89 -3.94 -14.98
C CYS A 20 -4.27 -3.40 -15.40
N SER A 21 -5.34 -4.05 -14.94
CA SER A 21 -6.57 -3.29 -14.60
C SER A 21 -6.33 -2.72 -13.20
N SER A 22 -5.66 -1.57 -13.14
CA SER A 22 -5.68 -0.75 -11.94
C SER A 22 -6.92 0.11 -12.05
N ASP A 23 -8.05 -0.43 -11.62
CA ASP A 23 -9.26 0.36 -11.44
C ASP A 23 -8.91 1.54 -10.54
N ASP A 24 -9.10 2.76 -11.05
CA ASP A 24 -8.69 4.01 -10.40
C ASP A 24 -9.69 4.33 -9.28
N LEU A 25 -9.63 3.51 -8.23
CA LEU A 25 -10.48 3.58 -7.03
C LEU A 25 -10.33 4.89 -6.26
N THR A 26 -9.35 5.72 -6.65
CA THR A 26 -9.13 7.08 -6.14
C THR A 26 -10.30 8.02 -6.46
N ASN A 27 -11.06 7.75 -7.52
CA ASN A 27 -12.23 8.55 -7.91
C ASN A 27 -13.53 8.09 -7.25
N SER A 28 -13.49 7.04 -6.42
CA SER A 28 -14.68 6.55 -5.74
C SER A 28 -15.16 7.56 -4.69
N PRO A 29 -16.48 7.76 -4.54
CA PRO A 29 -17.04 8.78 -3.65
C PRO A 29 -16.65 8.57 -2.17
N ASN A 30 -16.44 7.31 -1.76
CA ASN A 30 -16.07 6.96 -0.40
C ASN A 30 -14.55 6.83 -0.19
N TYR A 31 -13.73 7.10 -1.21
CA TYR A 31 -12.26 7.01 -1.11
C TYR A 31 -11.70 8.00 -0.07
N GLU A 32 -12.14 9.26 -0.12
CA GLU A 32 -11.68 10.30 0.80
C GLU A 32 -12.11 10.02 2.25
N LEU A 33 -13.34 9.50 2.43
CA LEU A 33 -13.83 9.06 3.73
C LEU A 33 -12.96 7.93 4.28
N GLY A 34 -12.69 6.91 3.45
CA GLY A 34 -11.77 5.82 3.80
C GLY A 34 -10.39 6.35 4.18
N TYR A 35 -9.83 7.26 3.39
CA TYR A 35 -8.51 7.86 3.64
C TYR A 35 -8.43 8.56 4.99
N SER A 36 -9.43 9.38 5.33
CA SER A 36 -9.51 10.06 6.62
C SER A 36 -9.57 9.07 7.79
N ASP A 37 -10.42 8.05 7.70
CA ASP A 37 -10.57 6.99 8.71
C ASP A 37 -9.28 6.16 8.88
N GLY A 38 -8.63 5.85 7.77
CA GLY A 38 -7.34 5.16 7.75
C GLY A 38 -6.25 5.98 8.46
N CYS A 39 -6.20 7.28 8.19
CA CYS A 39 -5.28 8.19 8.87
C CYS A 39 -5.58 8.29 10.38
N GLY A 40 -6.86 8.41 10.75
CA GLY A 40 -7.30 8.37 12.13
C GLY A 40 -6.82 7.11 12.84
N THR A 41 -7.05 5.94 12.23
CA THR A 41 -6.55 4.66 12.78
C THR A 41 -5.04 4.66 12.93
N ALA A 42 -4.30 5.10 11.93
CA ALA A 42 -2.84 5.09 11.98
C ALA A 42 -2.26 5.92 13.14
N THR A 43 -2.92 7.02 13.50
CA THR A 43 -2.47 7.91 14.59
C THR A 43 -2.92 7.45 15.97
N THR A 44 -4.04 6.74 16.08
CA THR A 44 -4.61 6.32 17.37
C THR A 44 -4.37 4.85 17.71
N ARG A 45 -3.97 4.03 16.72
CA ARG A 45 -3.85 2.57 16.88
C ARG A 45 -2.91 2.20 18.02
N LYS A 46 -3.44 1.50 19.01
CA LYS A 46 -2.67 0.88 20.09
C LYS A 46 -2.59 -0.63 19.86
N PRO A 47 -1.39 -1.23 19.89
CA PRO A 47 -1.27 -2.69 19.83
C PRO A 47 -2.09 -3.35 20.95
N GLY A 48 -2.98 -4.28 20.57
CA GLY A 48 -3.84 -5.01 21.50
C GLY A 48 -5.19 -4.36 21.81
N ASP A 49 -5.46 -3.14 21.32
CA ASP A 49 -6.76 -2.47 21.51
C ASP A 49 -7.48 -2.24 20.16
N PRO A 50 -8.45 -3.10 19.80
CA PRO A 50 -9.20 -2.95 18.54
C PRO A 50 -10.12 -1.72 18.53
N GLY A 51 -10.42 -1.11 19.68
CA GLY A 51 -11.25 0.10 19.77
C GLY A 51 -10.56 1.35 19.20
N THR A 52 -9.26 1.27 18.92
CA THR A 52 -8.48 2.34 18.28
C THR A 52 -8.53 2.31 16.75
N ILE A 53 -9.25 1.35 16.16
CA ILE A 53 -9.43 1.24 14.72
C ILE A 53 -10.63 2.11 14.30
N HIS A 54 -10.35 3.25 13.69
CA HIS A 54 -11.34 4.09 13.04
C HIS A 54 -11.61 3.53 11.64
N ARG A 55 -12.56 2.61 11.54
CA ARG A 55 -12.97 1.99 10.28
C ARG A 55 -14.45 1.67 10.31
N ASN A 56 -15.17 2.09 9.28
CA ASN A 56 -16.53 1.65 9.04
C ASN A 56 -16.49 0.26 8.41
N GLU A 57 -16.83 -0.76 9.20
CA GLU A 57 -16.70 -2.15 8.77
C GLU A 57 -17.61 -2.49 7.58
N ALA A 58 -18.83 -1.93 7.51
CA ALA A 58 -19.73 -2.17 6.39
C ALA A 58 -19.14 -1.62 5.09
N LEU A 59 -18.72 -0.36 5.08
CA LEU A 59 -18.10 0.26 3.91
C LEU A 59 -16.77 -0.39 3.53
N TYR A 60 -16.01 -0.89 4.50
CA TYR A 60 -14.75 -1.59 4.24
C TYR A 60 -14.93 -2.91 3.49
N HIS A 61 -16.05 -3.60 3.68
CA HIS A 61 -16.35 -4.85 2.98
C HIS A 61 -17.18 -4.64 1.71
N GLU A 62 -18.02 -3.60 1.66
CA GLU A 62 -18.97 -3.38 0.57
C GLU A 62 -18.47 -2.38 -0.49
N ASP A 63 -17.56 -1.47 -0.14
CA ASP A 63 -17.03 -0.43 -1.04
C ASP A 63 -15.51 -0.53 -1.17
N GLU A 64 -15.06 -0.97 -2.35
CA GLU A 64 -13.65 -1.15 -2.64
C GLU A 64 -12.87 0.18 -2.65
N GLY A 65 -13.54 1.29 -3.01
CA GLY A 65 -12.99 2.64 -2.94
C GLY A 65 -12.72 3.09 -1.52
N TYR A 66 -13.67 2.87 -0.60
CA TYR A 66 -13.48 3.10 0.83
C TYR A 66 -12.32 2.25 1.37
N ALA A 67 -12.28 0.95 1.04
CA ALA A 67 -11.24 0.06 1.51
C ALA A 67 -9.84 0.45 0.98
N ALA A 68 -9.75 0.87 -0.28
CA ALA A 68 -8.54 1.38 -0.89
C ALA A 68 -8.09 2.70 -0.24
N GLY A 69 -9.02 3.64 -0.03
CA GLY A 69 -8.78 4.89 0.68
C GLY A 69 -8.24 4.65 2.09
N TRP A 70 -8.89 3.77 2.86
CA TRP A 70 -8.48 3.42 4.22
C TRP A 70 -7.06 2.86 4.29
N ARG A 71 -6.70 1.93 3.41
CA ARG A 71 -5.34 1.38 3.33
C ARG A 71 -4.32 2.47 2.98
N ALA A 72 -4.65 3.35 2.05
CA ALA A 72 -3.79 4.47 1.64
C ALA A 72 -3.56 5.45 2.80
N GLY A 73 -4.63 5.91 3.45
CA GLY A 73 -4.54 6.84 4.59
C GLY A 73 -3.82 6.25 5.80
N TYR A 74 -4.06 4.96 6.09
CA TYR A 74 -3.35 4.25 7.16
C TYR A 74 -1.84 4.19 6.90
N GLY A 75 -1.43 3.86 5.67
CA GLY A 75 -0.02 3.83 5.29
C GLY A 75 0.64 5.21 5.26
N ALA A 76 -0.10 6.24 4.87
CA ALA A 76 0.38 7.62 4.79
C ALA A 76 0.64 8.22 6.18
N CYS A 77 -0.32 8.09 7.10
CA CYS A 77 -0.21 8.70 8.43
C CYS A 77 0.51 7.81 9.46
N GLY A 78 0.60 6.49 9.23
CA GLY A 78 1.19 5.55 10.18
C GLY A 78 2.71 5.53 10.21
N GLN A 79 3.36 6.03 9.15
CA GLN A 79 4.82 6.11 9.07
C GLN A 79 5.40 7.27 9.90
N SER A 80 4.56 8.20 10.37
CA SER A 80 5.01 9.37 11.13
C SER A 80 5.13 9.12 12.64
N GLY A 81 4.74 7.94 13.16
CA GLY A 81 4.58 7.69 14.60
C GLY A 81 5.53 6.66 15.25
N GLY A 82 6.42 6.01 14.49
CA GLY A 82 7.43 5.11 15.06
C GLY A 82 8.75 5.86 15.32
N PRO A 83 9.53 5.53 16.37
CA PRO A 83 10.92 5.94 16.37
C PRO A 83 11.51 5.39 15.09
N VAL A 84 12.02 6.29 14.27
CA VAL A 84 12.86 5.96 13.15
C VAL A 84 14.08 5.24 13.73
N GLN A 85 13.98 3.94 13.95
CA GLN A 85 15.14 3.07 14.02
C GLN A 85 15.59 2.96 12.56
N GLN A 86 16.33 3.97 12.08
CA GLN A 86 17.16 3.85 10.88
C GLN A 86 18.27 2.84 11.19
N ASN A 87 17.88 1.58 11.36
CA ASN A 87 18.75 0.45 11.14
C ASN A 87 18.18 -0.38 9.99
N TRP A 88 17.68 0.33 8.97
CA TRP A 88 17.65 -0.19 7.61
C TRP A 88 19.06 -0.02 7.06
N SER A 89 19.94 -0.96 7.40
CA SER A 89 21.22 -1.15 6.74
C SER A 89 20.96 -1.40 5.26
N MET A 90 20.82 -0.34 4.47
CA MET A 90 21.06 -0.40 3.03
C MET A 90 22.57 -0.56 2.85
N PRO A 91 23.07 -1.68 2.29
CA PRO A 91 24.48 -1.81 2.00
C PRO A 91 24.83 -0.91 0.81
N GLY A 92 25.37 0.28 1.11
CA GLY A 92 26.11 1.08 0.13
C GLY A 92 25.57 2.47 -0.13
N ASN A 93 25.77 3.41 0.79
CA ASN A 93 26.54 4.63 0.50
C ASN A 93 26.75 5.43 1.78
N GLY A 94 27.99 5.83 2.02
CA GLY A 94 28.39 6.55 3.22
C GLY A 94 27.73 7.92 3.36
N GLY A 95 27.43 8.28 4.61
CA GLY A 95 27.01 9.62 5.00
C GLY A 95 27.07 9.74 6.51
N ALA A 96 27.86 10.69 7.01
CA ALA A 96 28.34 10.76 8.37
C ALA A 96 27.28 11.15 9.43
N MET A 97 27.49 10.61 10.64
CA MET A 97 27.36 11.19 11.99
C MET A 97 26.49 12.45 12.19
N ILE A 98 25.65 12.47 13.23
CA ILE A 98 25.91 13.17 14.52
C ILE A 98 24.84 12.88 15.60
N GLN A 99 25.31 12.47 16.80
CA GLN A 99 24.90 12.82 18.19
C GLN A 99 23.39 12.83 18.52
N GLY A 100 22.84 12.06 19.46
CA GLY A 100 23.20 11.90 20.87
C GLY A 100 21.91 12.10 21.72
N PRO A 101 21.78 11.56 22.95
CA PRO A 101 20.50 11.45 23.66
C PRO A 101 20.25 12.64 24.58
N HIS A 102 19.03 13.22 24.56
CA HIS A 102 18.37 13.87 25.71
C HIS A 102 16.86 13.89 25.49
#